data_AF-A0A940TWB0-F1
#
_entry.id   AF-A0A940TWB0-F1
#
_cell.length_a   1.000
_cell.length_b   1.000
_cell.length_c   1.000
_cell.angle_alpha   90.00
_cell.angle_beta   90.00
_cell.angle_gamma   90.00
#
_symmetry.space_group_name_H-M   'P 1'
#
loop_
_entity.id
_entity.type
_entity.pdbx_description
1 polymer ?
#
loop_
_entity_poly.entity_id
_entity_poly.type
_entity_poly.pdbx_seq_one_letter_code
_entity_poly.pdbx_strand_id
1 'polypeptide(L)'
;MLRSNRELWWALLAVVTITAAYLGVTYAWQEVPPSSELFGHLIGVAGFILMIMTETLYSIRKRSHRARWGRMASWLRFHIFTGIVGPYMVLLHSAWNFQGLAGISLLLTVLIVLSGFIGRYIYTSVPRNVDGAEMESSQIQAQMAALQTELQVRMQAQPELAQVMPVVDREAAPGVGLIFGRAWIDWQQRRRWNQASRIISPELREQAGQLEALALRQQELRRQEASLATARRWLGLWHAVHIPLGFVLFTTAVIHSAAAFYYATLLQ
;
A
#
# COMPACT_ATOMS: atom_id res chain seq x y z
N MET A 1 -0.27 -3.47 16.64
CA MET A 1 1.20 -3.39 16.87
C MET A 1 1.82 -2.39 15.90
N LEU A 2 2.46 -1.37 16.48
CA LEU A 2 2.92 -0.14 15.86
C LEU A 2 3.81 -0.31 14.62
N ARG A 3 3.68 0.69 13.74
CA ARG A 3 4.43 1.03 12.53
C ARG A 3 5.92 1.19 12.83
N SER A 4 6.62 0.11 13.12
CA SER A 4 8.06 0.13 13.28
C SER A 4 8.69 0.30 11.90
N ASN A 5 9.08 1.53 11.52
CA ASN A 5 9.86 1.85 10.31
C ASN A 5 11.33 1.38 10.39
N ARG A 6 11.62 0.34 11.18
CA ARG A 6 12.99 -0.12 11.46
C ARG A 6 13.67 -0.57 10.18
N GLU A 7 12.95 -1.24 9.28
CA GLU A 7 13.47 -1.65 7.97
C GLU A 7 13.96 -0.47 7.13
N LEU A 8 13.26 0.68 7.20
CA LEU A 8 13.67 1.89 6.47
C LEU A 8 14.91 2.53 7.09
N TRP A 9 15.01 2.55 8.42
CA TRP A 9 16.22 3.02 9.11
C TRP A 9 17.44 2.14 8.80
N TRP A 10 17.26 0.82 8.78
CA TRP A 10 18.33 -0.10 8.39
C TRP A 10 18.71 0.06 6.91
N ALA A 11 17.74 0.21 6.01
CA ALA A 11 18.01 0.48 4.61
C ALA A 11 18.73 1.82 4.42
N LEU A 12 18.31 2.87 5.14
CA LEU A 12 18.97 4.18 5.11
C LEU A 12 20.41 4.10 5.61
N LEU A 13 20.64 3.42 6.74
CA LEU A 13 22.00 3.21 7.26
C LEU A 13 22.87 2.46 6.26
N ALA A 14 22.34 1.40 5.63
CA ALA A 14 23.05 0.64 4.61
C ALA A 14 23.37 1.51 3.39
N VAL A 15 22.39 2.28 2.89
CA VAL A 15 22.58 3.23 1.78
C VAL A 15 23.68 4.23 2.12
N VAL A 16 23.59 4.92 3.27
CA VAL A 16 24.61 5.90 3.70
C VAL A 16 26.00 5.28 3.82
N THR A 17 26.08 4.06 4.38
CA THR A 17 27.36 3.34 4.52
C THR A 17 27.95 2.99 3.15
N ILE A 18 27.11 2.48 2.24
CA ILE A 18 27.51 2.16 0.86
C ILE A 18 27.93 3.43 0.12
N THR A 19 27.19 4.55 0.29
CA THR A 19 27.56 5.85 -0.29
C THR A 19 28.92 6.30 0.21
N ALA A 20 29.16 6.24 1.53
CA ALA A 20 30.43 6.65 2.12
C ALA A 20 31.60 5.80 1.61
N ALA A 21 31.41 4.47 1.51
CA ALA A 21 32.41 3.57 0.93
C ALA A 21 32.67 3.88 -0.55
N TYR A 22 31.61 4.08 -1.35
CA TYR A 22 31.70 4.41 -2.76
C TYR A 22 32.44 5.75 -2.98
N LEU A 23 32.08 6.79 -2.23
CA LEU A 23 32.76 8.09 -2.28
C LEU A 23 34.20 8.02 -1.81
N GLY A 24 34.51 7.18 -0.81
CA GLY A 24 35.87 6.93 -0.36
C GLY A 24 36.74 6.32 -1.45
N VAL A 25 36.19 5.36 -2.21
CA VAL A 25 36.88 4.77 -3.38
C VAL A 25 37.04 5.80 -4.49
N THR A 26 35.98 6.53 -4.85
CA THR A 26 36.04 7.61 -5.86
C THR A 26 37.09 8.66 -5.50
N TYR A 27 37.19 9.03 -4.22
CA TYR A 27 38.19 9.97 -3.74
C TYR A 27 39.61 9.38 -3.80
N ALA A 28 39.79 8.12 -3.43
CA ALA A 28 41.09 7.46 -3.47
C ALA A 28 41.63 7.29 -4.90
N TRP A 29 40.75 6.99 -5.86
CA TRP A 29 41.13 6.75 -7.27
C TRP A 29 41.02 7.98 -8.16
N GLN A 30 40.44 9.09 -7.66
CA GLN A 30 40.20 10.33 -8.40
C GLN A 30 39.32 10.15 -9.65
N GLU A 31 38.60 9.03 -9.73
CA GLU A 31 37.70 8.68 -10.82
C GLU A 31 36.48 7.92 -10.30
N VAL A 32 35.38 7.96 -11.05
CA VAL A 32 34.18 7.19 -10.70
C VAL A 32 34.43 5.72 -11.05
N PRO A 33 34.29 4.77 -10.10
CA PRO A 33 34.55 3.37 -10.37
C PRO A 33 33.73 2.86 -11.57
N PRO A 34 34.38 2.49 -12.68
CA PRO A 34 33.67 2.06 -13.86
C PRO A 34 33.03 0.69 -13.64
N SER A 35 31.94 0.44 -14.37
CA SER A 35 31.15 -0.80 -14.26
C SER A 35 31.93 -2.07 -14.63
N SER A 36 32.98 -1.93 -15.45
CA SER A 36 33.87 -3.01 -15.90
C SER A 36 34.98 -3.35 -14.92
N GLU A 37 35.32 -2.46 -13.99
CA GLU A 37 36.35 -2.72 -12.99
C GLU A 37 35.81 -3.55 -11.84
N LEU A 38 36.71 -4.23 -11.11
CA LEU A 38 36.38 -5.18 -10.06
C LEU A 38 35.38 -4.60 -9.04
N PHE A 39 35.61 -3.37 -8.57
CA PHE A 39 34.75 -2.76 -7.56
C PHE A 39 33.34 -2.44 -8.10
N GLY A 40 33.25 -1.76 -9.24
CA GLY A 40 31.98 -1.46 -9.89
C GLY A 40 31.20 -2.72 -10.25
N HIS A 41 31.88 -3.75 -10.75
CA HIS A 41 31.28 -5.03 -11.09
C HIS A 41 30.75 -5.78 -9.86
N LEU A 42 31.53 -5.87 -8.77
CA LEU A 42 31.11 -6.52 -7.52
C LEU A 42 29.88 -5.85 -6.91
N ILE A 43 29.82 -4.52 -6.94
CA ILE A 43 28.64 -3.77 -6.50
C ILE A 43 27.42 -4.13 -7.35
N GLY A 44 27.58 -4.22 -8.67
CA GLY A 44 26.52 -4.63 -9.59
C GLY A 44 25.99 -6.05 -9.29
N VAL A 45 26.90 -7.02 -9.14
CA VAL A 45 26.56 -8.43 -8.83
C VAL A 45 25.86 -8.53 -7.48
N ALA A 46 26.42 -7.90 -6.43
CA ALA A 46 25.81 -7.92 -5.10
C ALA A 46 24.43 -7.24 -5.10
N GLY A 47 24.30 -6.10 -5.79
CA GLY A 47 23.02 -5.41 -5.97
C GLY A 47 21.97 -6.28 -6.67
N PHE A 48 22.36 -6.95 -7.75
CA PHE A 48 21.48 -7.85 -8.50
C PHE A 48 21.06 -9.08 -7.68
N ILE A 49 21.96 -9.66 -6.88
CA ILE A 49 21.62 -10.75 -5.96
C ILE A 49 20.56 -10.29 -4.95
N LEU A 50 20.72 -9.10 -4.34
CA LEU A 50 19.72 -8.54 -3.43
C LEU A 50 18.37 -8.30 -4.13
N MET A 51 18.39 -7.86 -5.38
CA MET A 51 17.16 -7.75 -6.19
C MET A 51 16.51 -9.12 -6.39
N ILE A 52 17.26 -10.16 -6.78
CA ILE A 52 16.73 -11.53 -6.91
C ILE A 52 16.12 -12.02 -5.60
N MET A 53 16.80 -11.78 -4.47
CA MET A 53 16.29 -12.14 -3.14
C MET A 53 14.96 -11.44 -2.83
N THR A 54 14.79 -10.19 -3.27
CA THR A 54 13.56 -9.40 -3.10
C THR A 54 12.37 -10.08 -3.76
N GLU A 55 12.52 -10.52 -5.01
CA GLU A 55 11.42 -11.16 -5.77
C GLU A 55 11.16 -12.61 -5.33
N THR A 56 12.22 -13.38 -5.11
CA THR A 56 12.12 -14.83 -4.92
C THR A 56 11.73 -15.20 -3.49
N LEU A 57 12.45 -14.68 -2.49
CA LEU A 57 12.30 -15.16 -1.11
C LEU A 57 10.95 -14.80 -0.51
N TYR A 58 10.44 -13.60 -0.80
CA TYR A 58 9.10 -13.20 -0.38
C TYR A 58 8.02 -14.06 -1.06
N SER A 59 8.13 -14.26 -2.38
CA SER A 59 7.18 -15.07 -3.15
C SER A 59 7.15 -16.53 -2.70
N ILE A 60 8.31 -17.15 -2.49
CA ILE A 60 8.45 -18.52 -1.98
C ILE A 60 7.80 -18.64 -0.61
N ARG A 61 8.11 -17.72 0.30
CA ARG A 61 7.54 -17.72 1.65
C ARG A 61 6.03 -17.53 1.66
N LYS A 62 5.50 -16.69 0.77
CA LYS A 62 4.06 -16.44 0.65
C LYS A 62 3.31 -17.66 0.12
N ARG A 63 3.91 -18.44 -0.79
CA ARG A 63 3.28 -19.62 -1.41
C ARG A 63 3.50 -20.92 -0.63
N SER A 64 4.57 -21.01 0.17
CA SER A 64 4.88 -22.22 0.92
C SER A 64 4.15 -22.29 2.26
N HIS A 65 3.14 -23.15 2.35
CA HIS A 65 2.46 -23.47 3.62
C HIS A 65 3.35 -24.27 4.60
N ARG A 66 4.39 -24.95 4.11
CA ARG A 66 5.29 -25.80 4.92
C ARG A 66 6.51 -25.04 5.46
N ALA A 67 6.83 -23.87 4.93
CA ALA A 67 7.96 -23.07 5.38
C ALA A 67 7.66 -22.40 6.73
N ARG A 68 8.10 -23.02 7.83
CA ARG A 68 8.04 -22.44 9.20
C ARG A 68 9.12 -21.38 9.46
N TRP A 69 9.77 -20.87 8.42
CA TRP A 69 10.84 -19.88 8.55
C TRP A 69 10.25 -18.53 8.91
N GLY A 70 10.23 -18.19 10.19
CA GLY A 70 9.90 -16.86 10.70
C GLY A 70 8.48 -16.34 10.41
N ARG A 71 8.20 -15.14 10.97
CA ARG A 71 6.93 -14.43 10.81
C ARG A 71 6.85 -13.76 9.44
N MET A 72 5.67 -13.73 8.81
CA MET A 72 5.45 -13.08 7.50
C MET A 72 5.90 -11.60 7.51
N ALA A 73 5.65 -10.90 8.61
CA ALA A 73 6.08 -9.50 8.77
C ALA A 73 7.61 -9.32 8.67
N SER A 74 8.40 -10.31 9.06
CA SER A 74 9.87 -10.26 8.93
C SER A 74 10.32 -10.38 7.48
N TRP A 75 9.65 -11.22 6.68
CA TRP A 75 9.93 -11.37 5.25
C TRP A 75 9.55 -10.12 4.46
N LEU A 76 8.45 -9.46 4.82
CA LEU A 76 8.10 -8.17 4.22
C LEU A 76 9.15 -7.09 4.55
N ARG A 77 9.64 -7.04 5.80
CA ARG A 77 10.73 -6.13 6.18
C ARG A 77 12.00 -6.41 5.39
N PHE A 78 12.33 -7.70 5.24
CA PHE A 78 13.48 -8.13 4.45
C PHE A 78 13.33 -7.73 2.97
N HIS A 79 12.17 -7.99 2.35
CA HIS A 79 11.83 -7.58 1.00
C HIS A 79 11.96 -6.06 0.80
N ILE A 80 11.44 -5.24 1.72
CA ILE A 80 11.60 -3.78 1.66
C ILE A 80 13.07 -3.37 1.74
N PHE A 81 13.85 -4.00 2.64
CA PHE A 81 15.27 -3.71 2.78
C PHE A 81 16.05 -4.05 1.51
N THR A 82 15.94 -5.29 1.02
CA THR A 82 16.65 -5.74 -0.19
C THR A 82 16.17 -5.01 -1.44
N GLY A 83 14.87 -4.66 -1.50
CA GLY A 83 14.24 -3.90 -2.58
C GLY A 83 14.60 -2.41 -2.59
N ILE A 84 15.33 -1.90 -1.59
CA ILE A 84 15.92 -0.56 -1.59
C ILE A 84 17.43 -0.68 -1.83
N VAL A 85 18.12 -1.50 -1.04
CA VAL A 85 19.59 -1.61 -1.06
C VAL A 85 20.10 -2.20 -2.36
N GLY A 86 19.46 -3.26 -2.88
CA GLY A 86 19.85 -3.89 -4.15
C GLY A 86 19.77 -2.93 -5.35
N PRO A 87 18.61 -2.32 -5.62
CA PRO A 87 18.46 -1.27 -6.64
C PRO A 87 19.42 -0.10 -6.48
N TYR A 88 19.70 0.34 -5.25
CA TYR A 88 20.67 1.41 -5.00
C TYR A 88 22.09 1.02 -5.43
N MET A 89 22.53 -0.21 -5.12
CA MET A 89 23.83 -0.72 -5.58
C MET A 89 23.89 -0.84 -7.11
N VAL A 90 22.82 -1.32 -7.75
CA VAL A 90 22.74 -1.37 -9.23
C VAL A 90 22.78 0.03 -9.85
N LEU A 91 22.20 1.04 -9.20
CA LEU A 91 22.33 2.43 -9.63
C LEU A 91 23.80 2.89 -9.58
N LEU A 92 24.52 2.59 -8.50
CA LEU A 92 25.95 2.94 -8.40
C LEU A 92 26.80 2.20 -9.44
N HIS A 93 26.46 0.94 -9.75
CA HIS A 93 27.12 0.17 -10.82
C HIS A 93 27.03 0.85 -12.20
N SER A 94 25.98 1.65 -12.47
CA SER A 94 25.84 2.34 -13.76
C SER A 94 26.92 3.40 -14.02
N ALA A 95 27.67 3.83 -13.00
CA ALA A 95 28.70 4.86 -13.09
C ALA A 95 28.24 6.13 -13.85
N TRP A 96 26.96 6.49 -13.72
CA TRP A 96 26.29 7.60 -14.43
C TRP A 96 26.17 7.44 -15.95
N ASN A 97 26.33 6.22 -16.48
CA ASN A 97 26.14 5.90 -17.88
C ASN A 97 24.76 5.23 -18.12
N PHE A 98 23.89 5.92 -18.87
CA PHE A 98 22.48 5.54 -19.04
C PHE A 98 22.13 5.14 -20.47
N GLN A 99 23.06 4.53 -21.20
CA GLN A 99 22.87 4.21 -22.62
C GLN A 99 22.27 2.81 -22.85
N GLY A 100 21.43 2.69 -23.89
CA GLY A 100 20.88 1.41 -24.36
C GLY A 100 20.09 0.63 -23.31
N LEU A 101 20.29 -0.69 -23.27
CA LEU A 101 19.60 -1.60 -22.35
C LEU A 101 19.90 -1.31 -20.88
N ALA A 102 21.09 -0.80 -20.56
CA ALA A 102 21.46 -0.43 -19.19
C ALA A 102 20.59 0.73 -18.68
N GLY A 103 20.38 1.76 -19.52
CA GLY A 103 19.51 2.89 -19.21
C GLY A 103 18.05 2.47 -18.99
N ILE A 104 17.53 1.58 -19.84
CA ILE A 104 16.17 1.03 -19.70
C ILE A 104 16.03 0.24 -18.40
N SER A 105 16.98 -0.65 -18.10
CA SER A 105 17.00 -1.41 -16.83
C SER A 105 17.04 -0.47 -15.64
N LEU A 106 17.81 0.63 -15.68
CA LEU A 106 17.85 1.58 -14.58
C LEU A 106 16.52 2.34 -14.43
N LEU A 107 15.91 2.78 -15.52
CA LEU A 107 14.60 3.44 -15.48
C LEU A 107 13.55 2.52 -14.84
N LEU A 108 13.49 1.26 -15.28
CA LEU A 108 12.60 0.26 -14.71
C LEU A 108 12.91 0.01 -13.22
N THR A 109 14.19 0.03 -12.84
CA THR A 109 14.64 -0.08 -11.44
C THR A 109 14.11 1.07 -10.58
N VAL A 110 14.17 2.31 -11.08
CA VAL A 110 13.60 3.47 -10.37
C VAL A 110 12.08 3.35 -10.26
N LEU A 111 11.40 2.98 -11.36
CA LEU A 111 9.95 2.83 -11.37
C LEU A 111 9.45 1.76 -10.41
N ILE A 112 10.12 0.60 -10.32
CA ILE A 112 9.72 -0.48 -9.40
C ILE A 112 9.90 -0.06 -7.94
N VAL A 113 11.00 0.65 -7.61
CA VAL A 113 11.26 1.15 -6.25
C VAL A 113 10.18 2.17 -5.85
N LEU A 114 9.89 3.15 -6.71
CA LEU A 114 8.82 4.14 -6.46
C LEU A 114 7.45 3.45 -6.31
N SER A 115 7.15 2.49 -7.18
CA SER A 115 5.94 1.66 -7.09
C SER A 115 5.88 0.88 -5.77
N GLY A 116 7.02 0.37 -5.26
CA GLY A 116 7.12 -0.30 -3.97
C GLY A 116 6.78 0.62 -2.79
N PHE A 117 7.22 1.89 -2.81
CA PHE A 117 6.83 2.88 -1.80
C PHE A 117 5.32 3.18 -1.82
N ILE A 118 4.72 3.30 -3.02
CA ILE A 118 3.26 3.43 -3.18
C ILE A 118 2.55 2.21 -2.58
N GLY A 119 3.02 1.00 -2.90
CA GLY A 119 2.49 -0.25 -2.34
C GLY A 119 2.55 -0.29 -0.83
N ARG A 120 3.67 0.12 -0.22
CA ARG A 120 3.82 0.22 1.24
C ARG A 120 2.83 1.21 1.84
N TYR A 121 2.65 2.38 1.24
CA TYR A 121 1.70 3.39 1.70
C TYR A 121 0.26 2.84 1.71
N ILE A 122 -0.16 2.20 0.62
CA ILE A 122 -1.48 1.55 0.51
C ILE A 122 -1.59 0.42 1.55
N TYR A 123 -0.59 -0.45 1.67
CA TYR A 123 -0.60 -1.58 2.61
C TYR A 123 -0.70 -1.12 4.07
N THR A 124 -0.07 0.00 4.45
CA THR A 124 -0.18 0.55 5.81
C THR A 124 -1.51 1.24 6.10
N SER A 125 -2.31 1.51 5.06
CA SER A 125 -3.64 2.11 5.16
C SER A 125 -4.75 1.07 5.31
N VAL A 126 -4.47 -0.21 5.01
CA VAL A 126 -5.40 -1.33 5.18
C VAL A 126 -5.21 -1.94 6.59
N PRO A 127 -6.28 -2.06 7.42
CA PRO A 127 -6.25 -2.82 8.67
C PRO A 127 -5.76 -4.26 8.45
N ARG A 128 -4.83 -4.70 9.30
CA ARG A 128 -4.06 -5.94 9.09
C ARG A 128 -4.89 -7.17 9.41
N ASN A 129 -5.28 -7.89 8.35
CA ASN A 129 -5.23 -9.34 8.10
C ASN A 129 -6.07 -9.55 6.83
N VAL A 130 -5.65 -10.27 5.79
CA VAL A 130 -6.56 -10.44 4.63
C VAL A 130 -7.75 -11.31 5.04
N ASP A 131 -7.47 -12.41 5.75
CA ASP A 131 -8.50 -13.27 6.36
C ASP A 131 -9.26 -12.54 7.48
N GLY A 132 -8.55 -11.80 8.34
CA GLY A 132 -9.18 -11.04 9.42
C GLY A 132 -9.93 -9.81 8.93
N ALA A 133 -9.58 -9.22 7.78
CA ALA A 133 -10.29 -8.12 7.16
C ALA A 133 -11.47 -8.64 6.35
N GLU A 134 -11.39 -9.81 5.72
CA GLU A 134 -12.56 -10.48 5.15
C GLU A 134 -13.56 -10.84 6.24
N MET A 135 -13.09 -11.37 7.37
CA MET A 135 -13.89 -11.55 8.58
C MET A 135 -14.40 -10.22 9.17
N GLU A 136 -13.58 -9.18 9.19
CA GLU A 136 -13.98 -7.84 9.67
C GLU A 136 -15.05 -7.24 8.74
N SER A 137 -14.89 -7.40 7.42
CA SER A 137 -15.84 -6.92 6.42
C SER A 137 -17.17 -7.67 6.52
N SER A 138 -17.15 -8.99 6.69
CA SER A 138 -18.37 -9.78 6.88
C SER A 138 -19.04 -9.48 8.22
N GLN A 139 -18.28 -9.24 9.28
CA GLN A 139 -18.79 -8.76 10.56
C GLN A 139 -19.39 -7.36 10.47
N ILE A 140 -18.74 -6.43 9.76
CA ILE A 140 -19.25 -5.07 9.51
C ILE A 140 -20.56 -5.15 8.71
N GLN A 141 -20.61 -5.97 7.66
CA GLN A 141 -21.83 -6.20 6.88
C GLN A 141 -22.95 -6.81 7.73
N ALA A 142 -22.64 -7.79 8.58
CA ALA A 142 -23.62 -8.39 9.47
C ALA A 142 -24.15 -7.38 10.51
N GLN A 143 -23.28 -6.56 11.11
CA GLN A 143 -23.67 -5.49 12.03
C GLN A 143 -24.52 -4.43 11.31
N MET A 144 -24.15 -4.05 10.09
CA MET A 144 -24.92 -3.12 9.26
C MET A 144 -26.31 -3.65 8.93
N ALA A 145 -26.41 -4.95 8.59
CA ALA A 145 -27.68 -5.61 8.33
C ALA A 145 -28.56 -5.65 9.59
N ALA A 146 -27.99 -6.02 10.75
CA ALA A 146 -28.70 -6.04 12.02
C ALA A 146 -29.23 -4.65 12.41
N LEU A 147 -28.39 -3.60 12.31
CA LEU A 147 -28.80 -2.22 12.56
C LEU A 147 -29.85 -1.73 11.56
N GLN A 148 -29.78 -2.16 10.30
CA GLN A 148 -30.79 -1.85 9.30
C GLN A 148 -32.14 -2.46 9.66
N THR A 149 -32.15 -3.73 10.10
CA THR A 149 -33.37 -4.40 10.57
C THR A 149 -33.93 -3.72 11.81
N GLU A 150 -33.10 -3.36 12.80
CA GLU A 150 -33.53 -2.65 14.01
C GLU A 150 -34.14 -1.28 13.68
N LEU A 151 -33.48 -0.49 12.82
CA LEU A 151 -34.02 0.78 12.33
C LEU A 151 -35.37 0.57 11.66
N GLN A 152 -35.51 -0.44 10.79
CA GLN A 152 -36.75 -0.73 10.09
C GLN A 152 -37.89 -1.14 11.03
N VAL A 153 -37.62 -1.96 12.04
CA VAL A 153 -38.60 -2.36 13.06
C VAL A 153 -39.06 -1.17 13.89
N ARG A 154 -38.12 -0.33 14.37
CA ARG A 154 -38.47 0.86 15.17
C ARG A 154 -39.23 1.90 14.34
N MET A 155 -38.86 2.09 13.07
CA MET A 155 -39.60 2.97 12.14
C MET A 155 -41.02 2.47 11.89
N GLN A 156 -41.23 1.15 11.76
CA GLN A 156 -42.57 0.57 11.60
C GLN A 156 -43.42 0.70 12.86
N ALA A 157 -42.82 0.56 14.04
CA ALA A 157 -43.51 0.75 15.32
C ALA A 157 -43.93 2.22 15.54
N GLN A 158 -43.20 3.17 14.95
CA GLN A 158 -43.37 4.61 15.19
C GLN A 158 -43.30 5.40 13.87
N PRO A 159 -44.37 5.37 13.05
CA PRO A 159 -44.38 6.00 11.72
C PRO A 159 -44.19 7.52 11.75
N GLU A 160 -44.50 8.20 12.87
CA GLU A 160 -44.20 9.62 13.06
C GLU A 160 -42.69 9.92 13.08
N LEU A 161 -41.88 9.00 13.62
CA LEU A 161 -40.41 9.13 13.62
C LEU A 161 -39.81 8.83 12.24
N ALA A 162 -40.49 8.03 11.41
CA ALA A 162 -40.04 7.73 10.06
C ALA A 162 -40.01 8.97 9.14
N GLN A 163 -40.86 9.98 9.42
CA GLN A 163 -40.88 11.25 8.68
C GLN A 163 -39.73 12.19 9.06
N VAL A 164 -39.14 11.99 10.23
CA VAL A 164 -38.08 12.83 10.82
C VAL A 164 -36.71 12.23 10.54
N MET A 165 -36.65 10.91 10.33
CA MET A 165 -35.39 10.24 10.09
C MET A 165 -34.73 10.81 8.83
N PRO A 166 -33.45 11.25 8.90
CA PRO A 166 -32.73 11.58 7.69
C PRO A 166 -32.80 10.33 6.80
N VAL A 167 -33.29 10.48 5.57
CA VAL A 167 -33.08 9.47 4.54
C VAL A 167 -31.59 9.19 4.59
N VAL A 168 -31.22 8.03 5.15
CA VAL A 168 -29.84 7.58 5.14
C VAL A 168 -29.56 7.43 3.66
N ASP A 169 -28.89 8.43 3.07
CA ASP A 169 -28.62 8.47 1.65
C ASP A 169 -28.11 7.09 1.27
N ARG A 170 -28.94 6.36 0.51
CA ARG A 170 -28.65 4.99 0.10
C ARG A 170 -27.43 4.95 -0.82
N GLU A 171 -27.03 6.10 -1.34
CA GLU A 171 -25.90 6.29 -2.21
C GLU A 171 -24.83 7.09 -1.45
N ALA A 172 -23.88 6.38 -0.85
CA ALA A 172 -22.59 6.98 -0.56
C ALA A 172 -21.99 7.41 -1.90
N ALA A 173 -22.04 8.72 -2.21
CA ALA A 173 -21.50 9.26 -3.45
C ALA A 173 -20.06 8.77 -3.65
N PRO A 174 -19.74 8.08 -4.76
CA PRO A 174 -18.41 7.52 -4.94
C PRO A 174 -17.39 8.63 -5.23
N GLY A 175 -16.18 8.50 -4.68
CA GLY A 175 -15.00 9.28 -5.09
C GLY A 175 -14.63 10.49 -4.22
N VAL A 176 -13.85 11.41 -4.81
CA VAL A 176 -13.19 12.55 -4.14
C VAL A 176 -14.20 13.52 -3.48
N GLY A 177 -15.47 13.48 -3.91
CA GLY A 177 -16.59 14.18 -3.27
C GLY A 177 -16.83 13.78 -1.80
N LEU A 178 -16.41 12.59 -1.36
CA LEU A 178 -16.46 12.17 0.05
C LEU A 178 -15.51 12.94 0.96
N ILE A 179 -14.46 13.56 0.42
CA ILE A 179 -13.45 14.28 1.21
C ILE A 179 -13.86 15.76 1.35
N PHE A 180 -14.30 16.38 0.25
CA PHE A 180 -14.68 17.80 0.24
C PHE A 180 -16.18 18.07 0.50
N GLY A 181 -17.07 17.12 0.17
CA GLY A 181 -18.51 17.20 0.47
C GLY A 181 -18.89 16.71 1.87
N ARG A 182 -17.92 16.19 2.64
CA ARG A 182 -18.14 15.54 3.94
C ARG A 182 -18.75 16.46 4.98
N ALA A 183 -18.14 17.64 5.16
CA ALA A 183 -18.61 18.64 6.10
C ALA A 183 -19.97 19.21 5.68
N TRP A 184 -20.23 19.28 4.37
CA TRP A 184 -21.49 19.75 3.82
C TRP A 184 -22.64 18.76 4.06
N ILE A 185 -22.41 17.46 3.80
CA ILE A 185 -23.39 16.40 4.05
C ILE A 185 -23.71 16.31 5.55
N ASP A 186 -22.68 16.24 6.40
CA ASP A 186 -22.86 16.17 7.86
C ASP A 186 -23.58 17.42 8.41
N TRP A 187 -23.28 18.60 7.88
CA TRP A 187 -23.97 19.85 8.24
C TRP A 187 -25.43 19.87 7.79
N GLN A 188 -25.72 19.44 6.55
CA GLN A 188 -27.07 19.40 6.01
C GLN A 188 -27.93 18.39 6.77
N GLN A 189 -27.35 17.25 7.17
CA GLN A 189 -27.99 16.21 7.97
C GLN A 189 -28.30 16.70 9.39
N ARG A 190 -27.34 17.37 10.05
CA ARG A 190 -27.57 18.02 11.36
C ARG A 190 -28.62 19.12 11.30
N ARG A 191 -28.65 19.92 10.23
CA ARG A 191 -29.68 20.95 10.03
C ARG A 191 -31.07 20.34 9.89
N ARG A 192 -31.22 19.29 9.08
CA ARG A 192 -32.49 18.57 8.89
C ARG A 192 -32.97 17.95 10.20
N TRP A 193 -32.07 17.31 10.95
CA TRP A 193 -32.40 16.78 12.28
C TRP A 193 -32.85 17.85 13.27
N ASN A 194 -32.13 18.97 13.33
CA ASN A 194 -32.49 20.10 14.20
C ASN A 194 -33.81 20.76 13.80
N GLN A 195 -34.20 20.69 12.53
CA GLN A 195 -35.51 21.18 12.07
C GLN A 195 -36.62 20.18 12.39
N ALA A 196 -36.39 18.89 12.17
CA ALA A 196 -37.39 17.86 12.38
C ALA A 196 -37.65 17.59 13.88
N SER A 197 -36.63 17.63 14.73
CA SER A 197 -36.73 17.52 16.20
C SER A 197 -37.43 18.71 16.90
N ARG A 198 -37.70 19.80 16.18
CA ARG A 198 -38.53 20.91 16.67
C ARG A 198 -40.03 20.62 16.56
N ILE A 199 -40.41 19.67 15.70
CA ILE A 199 -41.80 19.33 15.40
C ILE A 199 -42.27 18.12 16.23
N ILE A 200 -41.33 17.35 16.80
CA ILE A 200 -41.60 16.16 17.61
C ILE A 200 -42.01 16.53 19.05
N SER A 201 -42.96 15.78 19.62
CA SER A 201 -43.38 15.93 21.01
C SER A 201 -42.24 15.63 22.02
N PRO A 202 -42.33 16.14 23.26
CA PRO A 202 -41.31 15.87 24.29
C PRO A 202 -41.11 14.37 24.53
N GLU A 203 -42.16 13.55 24.44
CA GLU A 203 -42.08 12.10 24.68
C GLU A 203 -41.32 11.36 23.56
N LEU A 204 -41.50 11.75 22.30
CA LEU A 204 -40.81 11.13 21.16
C LEU A 204 -39.36 11.60 21.01
N ARG A 205 -38.95 12.68 21.69
CA ARG A 205 -37.62 13.28 21.54
C ARG A 205 -36.49 12.34 21.98
N GLU A 206 -36.72 11.56 23.04
CA GLU A 206 -35.77 10.55 23.51
C GLU A 206 -35.62 9.39 22.51
N GLN A 207 -36.76 8.91 21.98
CA GLN A 207 -36.79 7.83 20.98
C GLN A 207 -36.17 8.27 19.65
N ALA A 208 -36.39 9.52 19.24
CA ALA A 208 -35.73 10.15 18.10
C ALA A 208 -34.20 10.16 18.29
N GLY A 209 -33.70 10.57 19.46
CA GLY A 209 -32.25 10.56 19.75
C GLY A 209 -31.63 9.15 19.65
N GLN A 210 -32.34 8.11 20.08
CA GLN A 210 -31.88 6.73 19.92
C GLN A 210 -31.84 6.29 18.44
N LEU A 211 -32.85 6.67 17.64
CA LEU A 211 -32.85 6.40 16.21
C LEU A 211 -31.72 7.14 15.47
N GLU A 212 -31.45 8.39 15.85
CA GLU A 212 -30.31 9.16 15.32
C GLU A 212 -28.99 8.45 15.64
N ALA A 213 -28.80 7.99 16.88
CA ALA A 213 -27.59 7.28 17.28
C ALA A 213 -27.40 5.98 16.47
N LEU A 214 -28.47 5.22 16.23
CA LEU A 214 -28.43 4.01 15.40
C LEU A 214 -28.11 4.34 13.93
N ALA A 215 -28.70 5.40 13.37
CA ALA A 215 -28.44 5.85 12.00
C ALA A 215 -26.99 6.34 11.81
N LEU A 216 -26.46 7.13 12.77
CA LEU A 216 -25.07 7.57 12.77
C LEU A 216 -24.11 6.38 12.87
N ARG A 217 -24.44 5.38 13.71
CA ARG A 217 -23.64 4.16 13.83
C ARG A 217 -23.63 3.35 12.54
N GLN A 218 -24.76 3.21 11.87
CA GLN A 218 -24.85 2.54 10.57
C GLN A 218 -24.02 3.27 9.50
N GLN A 219 -24.08 4.60 9.47
CA GLN A 219 -23.31 5.41 8.52
C GLN A 219 -21.80 5.27 8.76
N GLU A 220 -21.35 5.22 10.01
CA GLU A 220 -19.95 4.99 10.36
C GLU A 220 -19.46 3.62 9.87
N LEU A 221 -20.25 2.56 10.07
CA LEU A 221 -19.92 1.23 9.57
C LEU A 221 -19.85 1.17 8.03
N ARG A 222 -20.80 1.81 7.33
CA ARG A 222 -20.76 1.95 5.87
C ARG A 222 -19.50 2.66 5.38
N ARG A 223 -19.08 3.73 6.09
CA ARG A 223 -17.84 4.46 5.77
C ARG A 223 -16.62 3.57 5.95
N GLN A 224 -16.57 2.79 7.02
CA GLN A 224 -15.50 1.82 7.27
C GLN A 224 -15.45 0.77 6.16
N GLU A 225 -16.58 0.17 5.80
CA GLU A 225 -16.66 -0.80 4.70
C GLU A 225 -16.19 -0.21 3.36
N ALA A 226 -16.70 0.96 2.98
CA ALA A 226 -16.31 1.62 1.73
C ALA A 226 -14.81 1.96 1.69
N SER A 227 -14.23 2.37 2.82
CA SER A 227 -12.79 2.64 2.92
C SER A 227 -11.96 1.36 2.76
N LEU A 228 -12.39 0.25 3.36
CA LEU A 228 -11.77 -1.07 3.22
C LEU A 228 -11.84 -1.57 1.78
N ALA A 229 -13.01 -1.48 1.15
CA ALA A 229 -13.22 -1.87 -0.24
C ALA A 229 -12.34 -1.06 -1.20
N THR A 230 -12.26 0.26 -0.99
CA THR A 230 -11.41 1.16 -1.76
C THR A 230 -9.94 0.76 -1.61
N ALA A 231 -9.46 0.57 -0.37
CA ALA A 231 -8.08 0.20 -0.12
C ALA A 231 -7.71 -1.17 -0.72
N ARG A 232 -8.62 -2.16 -0.70
CA ARG A 232 -8.46 -3.44 -1.40
C ARG A 232 -8.36 -3.28 -2.91
N ARG A 233 -9.22 -2.44 -3.50
CA ARG A 233 -9.18 -2.15 -4.95
C ARG A 233 -7.84 -1.55 -5.36
N TRP A 234 -7.35 -0.57 -4.61
CA TRP A 234 -6.02 0.02 -4.83
C TRP A 234 -4.90 -1.00 -4.67
N LEU A 235 -4.98 -1.87 -3.66
CA LEU A 235 -4.00 -2.94 -3.48
C LEU A 235 -4.02 -3.94 -4.64
N GLY A 236 -5.20 -4.28 -5.17
CA GLY A 236 -5.34 -5.13 -6.36
C GLY A 236 -4.73 -4.50 -7.61
N LEU A 237 -5.04 -3.22 -7.87
CA LEU A 237 -4.45 -2.45 -8.98
C LEU A 237 -2.93 -2.34 -8.85
N TRP A 238 -2.44 -2.08 -7.64
CA TRP A 238 -1.01 -2.02 -7.38
C TRP A 238 -0.32 -3.35 -7.71
N HIS A 239 -0.83 -4.48 -7.24
CA HIS A 239 -0.26 -5.79 -7.57
C HIS A 239 -0.27 -6.05 -9.09
N ALA A 240 -1.34 -5.66 -9.78
CA ALA A 240 -1.48 -5.84 -11.23
C ALA A 240 -0.45 -5.05 -12.04
N VAL A 241 0.11 -3.96 -11.49
CA VAL A 241 1.15 -3.15 -12.14
C VAL A 241 2.55 -3.52 -11.64
N HIS A 242 2.73 -3.62 -10.33
CA HIS A 242 4.02 -3.84 -9.69
C HIS A 242 4.65 -5.18 -10.07
N ILE A 243 3.87 -6.27 -10.09
CA ILE A 243 4.39 -7.61 -10.39
C ILE A 243 4.87 -7.71 -11.85
N PRO A 244 4.08 -7.35 -12.89
CA PRO A 244 4.58 -7.35 -14.27
C PRO A 244 5.77 -6.44 -14.49
N LEU A 245 5.80 -5.27 -13.85
CA LEU A 245 6.94 -4.35 -13.92
C LEU A 245 8.23 -5.01 -13.41
N GLY A 246 8.15 -5.77 -12.31
CA GLY A 246 9.26 -6.60 -11.83
C GLY A 246 9.71 -7.62 -12.88
N PHE A 247 8.79 -8.38 -13.48
CA PHE A 247 9.14 -9.35 -14.53
C PHE A 247 9.87 -8.72 -15.72
N VAL A 248 9.40 -7.57 -16.21
CA VAL A 248 10.06 -6.86 -17.32
C VAL A 248 11.44 -6.38 -16.89
N LEU A 249 11.58 -5.80 -15.70
CA LEU A 249 12.87 -5.37 -15.16
C LEU A 249 13.88 -6.52 -15.11
N PHE A 250 13.52 -7.65 -14.51
CA PHE A 250 14.44 -8.79 -14.39
C PHE A 250 14.80 -9.39 -15.75
N THR A 251 13.85 -9.44 -16.67
CA THR A 251 14.11 -9.91 -18.04
C THR A 251 15.14 -9.01 -18.73
N THR A 252 14.95 -7.68 -18.69
CA THR A 252 15.90 -6.72 -19.26
C THR A 252 17.25 -6.77 -18.56
N ALA A 253 17.28 -6.91 -17.22
CA ALA A 253 18.52 -7.00 -16.45
C ALA A 253 19.32 -8.27 -16.77
N VAL A 254 18.65 -9.42 -16.95
CA VAL A 254 19.29 -10.67 -17.38
C VAL A 254 19.86 -10.53 -18.78
N ILE A 255 19.09 -9.98 -19.74
CA ILE A 255 19.56 -9.75 -21.11
C ILE A 255 20.77 -8.82 -21.11
N HIS A 256 20.71 -7.71 -20.35
CA HIS A 256 21.82 -6.77 -20.21
C HIS A 256 23.08 -7.46 -19.65
N SER A 257 22.94 -8.26 -18.58
CA SER A 257 24.05 -8.98 -17.96
C SER A 257 24.65 -10.04 -18.88
N ALA A 258 23.80 -10.79 -19.59
CA ALA A 258 24.24 -11.80 -20.55
C ALA A 258 24.95 -11.17 -21.76
N ALA A 259 24.44 -10.06 -22.28
CA ALA A 259 25.10 -9.31 -23.35
C ALA A 259 26.45 -8.77 -22.88
N ALA A 260 26.52 -8.14 -21.71
CA ALA A 260 27.77 -7.65 -21.14
C ALA A 260 28.81 -8.76 -20.97
N PHE A 261 28.40 -9.94 -20.47
CA PHE A 261 29.28 -11.10 -20.37
C PHE A 261 29.74 -11.60 -21.74
N TYR A 262 28.81 -11.77 -22.69
CA TYR A 262 29.12 -12.21 -24.06
C TYR A 262 30.16 -11.30 -24.74
N TYR A 263 29.95 -9.98 -24.70
CA TYR A 263 30.89 -9.02 -25.28
C TYR A 263 32.23 -8.99 -24.56
N ALA A 264 32.26 -9.20 -23.23
CA ALA A 264 33.50 -9.24 -22.47
C ALA A 264 34.31 -10.53 -22.70
N THR A 265 33.67 -11.67 -22.96
CA THR A 265 34.36 -12.96 -23.05
C THR A 265 34.61 -13.48 -24.46
N LEU A 266 33.79 -13.10 -25.44
CA LEU A 266 33.79 -13.73 -26.78
C LEU A 266 34.15 -12.75 -27.92
N LEU A 267 34.22 -11.45 -27.63
CA LEU A 267 34.55 -10.39 -28.60
C LEU A 267 35.78 -9.56 -28.20
N GLN A 268 36.51 -9.98 -27.17
CA GLN A 268 37.88 -9.55 -26.87
C GLN A 268 38.88 -10.54 -27.47
#